data_AF-D4X9A9-F1
#
_entry.id   AF-D4X9A9-F1
#
_cell.length_a   1.000
_cell.length_b   1.000
_cell.length_c   1.000
_cell.angle_alpha   90.00
_cell.angle_beta   90.00
_cell.angle_gamma   90.00
#
_symmetry.space_group_name_H-M   'P 1'
#
loop_
_entity.id
_entity.type
_entity.pdbx_description
1 polymer ?
#
loop_
_entity_poly.entity_id
_entity_poly.type
_entity_poly.pdbx_seq_one_letter_code
_entity_poly.pdbx_strand_id
1 'polypeptide(L)'
;MSLSSPSDIPSRASLAWRLALVAVVVRLLYGVLVQSYTMLALPQSDQMREVYSQPQYLMPMLANLAASVLMVGMTVWGTMHGWLRRNDTTAVDEPRKLFGTFVALQLLYTLMTSAATAYLHSEGMQYLMTHRGELTERFGLELTGQFLAMAILFRIVYIALEIIGMVVVVRIAAWMVQRQGPYGAPAYDRRHAAWIAGLTVLAWQLTVSIALGGYLQLQYLNAGWPSFVLGYLALPLLLSLLCALACLKMLPRHIGGARMGRAVAHGSLAFWLTQAAGIGLGYLAIRSMSWRDLARAGESYVAGVTTLAIYAALLVLGCLLGRWALYRAGKHAMVG
;
A
#
# COMPACT_ATOMS: atom_id res chain seq x y z
N MET A 1 -40.07 23.86 24.88
CA MET A 1 -38.81 23.41 25.51
C MET A 1 -38.88 21.90 25.65
N SER A 2 -38.30 21.17 24.71
CA SER A 2 -38.26 19.70 24.67
C SER A 2 -36.78 19.30 24.60
N LEU A 3 -36.39 18.45 25.53
CA LEU A 3 -35.02 18.07 25.83
C LEU A 3 -34.36 17.37 24.64
N SER A 4 -33.19 17.88 24.26
CA SER A 4 -32.22 17.23 23.39
C SER A 4 -31.91 15.81 23.89
N SER A 5 -32.22 14.81 23.06
CA SER A 5 -31.82 13.41 23.26
C SER A 5 -30.29 13.30 23.32
N PRO A 6 -29.71 12.64 24.33
CA PRO A 6 -28.28 12.39 24.42
C PRO A 6 -27.91 11.21 23.50
N SER A 7 -27.79 11.46 22.20
CA SER A 7 -27.32 10.45 21.24
C SER A 7 -26.29 10.95 20.22
N ASP A 8 -25.71 12.13 20.43
CA ASP A 8 -24.50 12.57 19.72
C ASP A 8 -23.24 11.98 20.36
N ILE A 9 -23.20 10.64 20.45
CA ILE A 9 -21.98 9.90 20.74
C ILE A 9 -21.30 9.61 19.40
N PRO A 10 -20.01 9.97 19.21
CA PRO A 10 -19.32 9.75 17.95
C PRO A 10 -19.27 8.26 17.59
N SER A 11 -19.95 7.91 16.50
CA SER A 11 -19.79 6.72 15.64
C SER A 11 -19.27 5.44 16.32
N ARG A 12 -20.15 4.47 16.60
CA ARG A 12 -19.71 3.07 16.83
C ARG A 12 -18.91 2.62 15.61
N ALA A 13 -17.59 2.52 15.74
CA ALA A 13 -16.74 1.99 14.69
C ALA A 13 -17.26 0.61 14.24
N SER A 14 -17.42 0.42 12.92
CA SER A 14 -17.96 -0.84 12.37
C SER A 14 -17.07 -2.03 12.76
N LEU A 15 -17.65 -3.23 12.82
CA LEU A 15 -16.90 -4.45 13.14
C LEU A 15 -15.69 -4.64 12.20
N ALA A 16 -15.86 -4.33 10.91
CA ALA A 16 -14.79 -4.35 9.92
C ALA A 16 -13.65 -3.38 10.25
N TRP A 17 -13.96 -2.17 10.74
CA TRP A 17 -12.95 -1.20 11.16
C TRP A 17 -12.15 -1.69 12.37
N ARG A 18 -12.82 -2.23 13.38
CA ARG A 18 -12.16 -2.76 14.58
C ARG A 18 -11.25 -3.94 14.23
N LEU A 19 -11.70 -4.86 13.38
CA LEU A 19 -10.90 -6.00 12.94
C LEU A 19 -9.66 -5.54 12.13
N ALA A 20 -9.82 -4.56 11.25
CA ALA A 20 -8.71 -3.98 10.51
C ALA A 20 -7.71 -3.26 11.42
N LEU A 21 -8.18 -2.53 12.44
CA LEU A 21 -7.30 -1.88 13.42
C LEU A 21 -6.52 -2.90 14.24
N VAL A 22 -7.17 -3.99 14.69
CA VAL A 22 -6.47 -5.10 15.34
C VAL A 22 -5.42 -5.70 14.42
N ALA A 23 -5.74 -5.91 13.14
CA ALA A 23 -4.79 -6.45 12.17
C ALA A 23 -3.56 -5.56 12.00
N VAL A 24 -3.78 -4.24 11.93
CA VAL A 24 -2.72 -3.22 11.87
C VAL A 24 -1.85 -3.25 13.12
N VAL A 25 -2.46 -3.27 14.31
CA VAL A 25 -1.72 -3.29 15.59
C VAL A 25 -0.90 -4.56 15.72
N VAL A 26 -1.48 -5.74 15.45
CA VAL A 26 -0.77 -7.02 15.49
C VAL A 26 0.41 -7.02 14.51
N ARG A 27 0.22 -6.47 13.30
CA ARG A 27 1.30 -6.39 12.31
C ARG A 27 2.42 -5.46 12.72
N LEU A 28 2.09 -4.31 13.31
CA LEU A 28 3.07 -3.36 13.86
C LEU A 28 3.84 -3.97 15.02
N LEU A 29 3.16 -4.60 15.97
CA LEU A 29 3.80 -5.26 17.11
C LEU A 29 4.74 -6.37 16.66
N TYR A 30 4.30 -7.21 15.71
CA TYR A 30 5.17 -8.24 15.12
C TYR A 30 6.40 -7.62 14.46
N GLY A 31 6.22 -6.57 13.64
CA GLY A 31 7.33 -5.88 12.99
C GLY A 31 8.33 -5.27 13.97
N VAL A 32 7.84 -4.62 15.03
CA VAL A 32 8.68 -4.08 16.11
C VAL A 32 9.42 -5.20 16.83
N LEU A 33 8.75 -6.30 17.20
CA LEU A 33 9.36 -7.44 17.87
C LEU A 33 10.48 -8.07 17.04
N VAL A 34 10.22 -8.34 15.76
CA VAL A 34 11.24 -8.90 14.85
C VAL A 34 12.41 -7.95 14.73
N GLN A 35 12.17 -6.65 14.52
CA GLN A 35 13.25 -5.69 14.36
C GLN A 35 14.06 -5.49 15.65
N SER A 36 13.41 -5.43 16.81
CA SER A 36 14.07 -5.36 18.10
C SER A 36 14.92 -6.61 18.34
N TYR A 37 14.42 -7.80 17.99
CA TYR A 37 15.20 -9.04 18.09
C TYR A 37 16.46 -8.99 17.18
N THR A 38 16.31 -8.53 15.93
CA THR A 38 17.43 -8.36 15.00
C THR A 38 18.49 -7.40 15.53
N MET A 39 18.06 -6.29 16.14
CA MET A 39 18.97 -5.24 16.65
C MET A 39 19.56 -5.53 18.03
N LEU A 40 18.95 -6.40 18.85
CA LEU A 40 19.34 -6.55 20.25
C LEU A 40 19.83 -7.95 20.63
N ALA A 41 19.40 -9.00 19.92
CA ALA A 41 19.59 -10.38 20.36
C ALA A 41 20.38 -11.26 19.38
N LEU A 42 20.56 -10.84 18.12
CA LEU A 42 21.37 -11.60 17.17
C LEU A 42 22.87 -11.46 17.46
N PRO A 43 23.71 -12.47 17.12
CA PRO A 43 25.17 -12.40 17.28
C PRO A 43 25.83 -11.20 16.57
N GLN A 44 25.17 -10.66 15.55
CA GLN A 44 25.62 -9.51 14.76
C GLN A 44 24.87 -8.22 15.14
N SER A 45 24.31 -8.13 16.36
CA SER A 45 23.44 -7.03 16.79
C SER A 45 24.09 -5.66 16.63
N ASP A 46 25.38 -5.53 16.94
CA ASP A 46 26.08 -4.24 16.88
C ASP A 46 26.23 -3.75 15.44
N GLN A 47 26.59 -4.65 14.52
CA GLN A 47 26.63 -4.36 13.09
C GLN A 47 25.24 -4.00 12.56
N MET A 48 24.19 -4.68 12.99
CA MET A 48 22.82 -4.37 12.58
C MET A 48 22.36 -2.99 13.11
N ARG A 49 22.71 -2.62 14.34
CA ARG A 49 22.43 -1.28 14.87
C ARG A 49 23.13 -0.21 14.06
N GLU A 50 24.39 -0.43 13.70
CA GLU A 50 25.15 0.51 12.88
C GLU A 50 24.52 0.67 11.49
N VAL A 51 24.17 -0.44 10.82
CA VAL A 51 23.49 -0.41 9.51
C VAL A 51 22.16 0.34 9.61
N TYR A 52 21.30 0.00 10.56
CA TYR A 52 19.99 0.64 10.70
C TYR A 52 20.03 2.04 11.33
N SER A 53 21.18 2.50 11.81
CA SER A 53 21.37 3.91 12.18
C SER A 53 21.44 4.82 10.95
N GLN A 54 21.74 4.26 9.77
CA GLN A 54 21.86 5.02 8.54
C GLN A 54 20.49 5.12 7.83
N PRO A 55 20.12 6.31 7.33
CA PRO A 55 18.80 6.56 6.77
C PRO A 55 18.49 5.72 5.52
N GLN A 56 19.52 5.33 4.74
CA GLN A 56 19.35 4.48 3.56
C GLN A 56 18.82 3.08 3.89
N TYR A 57 19.01 2.56 5.11
CA TYR A 57 18.49 1.25 5.50
C TYR A 57 17.21 1.37 6.34
N LEU A 58 17.14 2.38 7.21
CA LEU A 58 15.97 2.58 8.08
C LEU A 58 14.71 3.01 7.31
N MET A 59 14.81 3.97 6.37
CA MET A 59 13.63 4.49 5.68
C MET A 59 12.95 3.45 4.79
N PRO A 60 13.66 2.62 3.99
CA PRO A 60 13.03 1.53 3.25
C PRO A 60 12.38 0.49 4.17
N MET A 61 12.98 0.19 5.32
CA MET A 61 12.40 -0.71 6.32
C MET A 61 11.06 -0.17 6.84
N LEU A 62 11.02 1.12 7.24
CA LEU A 62 9.79 1.78 7.69
C LEU A 62 8.74 1.85 6.58
N ALA A 63 9.14 2.16 5.35
CA ALA A 63 8.26 2.16 4.19
C ALA A 63 7.68 0.76 3.93
N ASN A 64 8.48 -0.31 4.10
CA ASN A 64 8.03 -1.68 3.93
C ASN A 64 7.02 -2.07 5.02
N LEU A 65 7.27 -1.71 6.27
CA LEU A 65 6.35 -1.91 7.37
C LEU A 65 5.03 -1.17 7.12
N ALA A 66 5.10 0.11 6.74
CA ALA A 66 3.94 0.93 6.42
C ALA A 66 3.12 0.33 5.26
N ALA A 67 3.79 -0.08 4.17
CA ALA A 67 3.14 -0.72 3.03
C ALA A 67 2.42 -2.01 3.44
N SER A 68 3.07 -2.86 4.24
CA SER A 68 2.49 -4.11 4.73
C SER A 68 1.26 -3.86 5.61
N VAL A 69 1.36 -2.93 6.56
CA VAL A 69 0.26 -2.55 7.45
C VAL A 69 -0.93 -2.00 6.68
N LEU A 70 -0.68 -1.15 5.68
CA LEU A 70 -1.73 -0.62 4.79
C LEU A 70 -2.43 -1.72 4.01
N MET A 71 -1.67 -2.63 3.39
CA MET A 71 -2.24 -3.74 2.62
C MET A 71 -3.05 -4.69 3.50
N VAL A 72 -2.53 -5.08 4.66
CA VAL A 72 -3.23 -5.93 5.63
C VAL A 72 -4.51 -5.25 6.11
N GLY A 73 -4.43 -4.01 6.58
CA GLY A 73 -5.57 -3.26 7.09
C GLY A 73 -6.68 -3.09 6.05
N MET A 74 -6.32 -2.69 4.83
CA MET A 74 -7.27 -2.58 3.72
C MET A 74 -7.90 -3.93 3.36
N THR A 75 -7.10 -4.99 3.26
CA THR A 75 -7.59 -6.32 2.89
C THR A 75 -8.55 -6.88 3.94
N VAL A 76 -8.20 -6.74 5.23
CA VAL A 76 -9.03 -7.19 6.35
C VAL A 76 -10.33 -6.39 6.41
N TRP A 77 -10.24 -5.06 6.34
CA TRP A 77 -11.41 -4.20 6.32
C TRP A 77 -12.34 -4.56 5.15
N GLY A 78 -11.79 -4.68 3.95
CA GLY A 78 -12.55 -4.99 2.74
C GLY A 78 -13.22 -6.34 2.76
N THR A 79 -12.50 -7.36 3.23
CA THR A 79 -13.00 -8.73 3.31
C THR A 79 -14.13 -8.82 4.33
N MET A 80 -13.94 -8.24 5.52
CA MET A 80 -14.95 -8.27 6.57
C MET A 80 -16.17 -7.42 6.19
N HIS A 81 -15.97 -6.22 5.65
CA HIS A 81 -17.04 -5.37 5.18
C HIS A 81 -17.84 -6.03 4.03
N GLY A 82 -17.16 -6.72 3.12
CA GLY A 82 -17.79 -7.49 2.05
C GLY A 82 -18.52 -8.74 2.54
N TRP A 83 -18.07 -9.35 3.64
CA TRP A 83 -18.81 -10.43 4.31
C TRP A 83 -20.08 -9.91 4.98
N LEU A 84 -19.98 -8.82 5.76
CA LEU A 84 -21.12 -8.18 6.43
C LEU A 84 -22.21 -7.77 5.44
N ARG A 85 -21.84 -7.09 4.33
CA ARG A 85 -22.78 -6.69 3.28
C ARG A 85 -23.49 -7.85 2.60
N ARG A 86 -22.80 -8.98 2.36
CA ARG A 86 -23.41 -10.15 1.70
C ARG A 86 -24.38 -10.90 2.60
N ASN A 87 -24.19 -10.77 3.90
CA ASN A 87 -24.98 -11.44 4.92
C ASN A 87 -26.05 -10.52 5.52
N ASP A 88 -26.20 -9.30 4.98
CA ASP A 88 -27.11 -8.25 5.42
C ASP A 88 -27.12 -8.02 6.94
N THR A 89 -25.92 -8.04 7.53
CA THR A 89 -25.73 -7.90 8.98
C THR A 89 -24.70 -6.83 9.33
N THR A 90 -24.85 -6.21 10.49
CA THR A 90 -23.88 -5.26 11.07
C THR A 90 -23.01 -5.86 12.18
N ALA A 91 -23.39 -7.01 12.73
CA ALA A 91 -22.70 -7.65 13.85
C ALA A 91 -22.69 -9.19 13.75
N VAL A 92 -22.03 -9.80 14.74
CA VAL A 92 -21.85 -11.23 14.93
C VAL A 92 -22.17 -11.59 16.37
N ASP A 93 -22.56 -12.84 16.60
CA ASP A 93 -22.93 -13.39 17.91
C ASP A 93 -21.76 -13.41 18.92
N GLU A 94 -20.60 -13.90 18.50
CA GLU A 94 -19.43 -14.11 19.34
C GLU A 94 -18.24 -13.28 18.86
N PRO A 95 -18.25 -11.94 19.00
CA PRO A 95 -17.18 -11.10 18.48
C PRO A 95 -15.82 -11.47 19.10
N ARG A 96 -15.76 -11.82 20.39
CA ARG A 96 -14.51 -12.23 21.05
C ARG A 96 -13.85 -13.44 20.36
N LYS A 97 -14.64 -14.41 19.93
CA LYS A 97 -14.17 -15.60 19.21
C LYS A 97 -13.65 -15.22 17.81
N LEU A 98 -14.39 -14.37 17.08
CA LEU A 98 -13.94 -13.82 15.79
C LEU A 98 -12.56 -13.16 15.92
N PHE A 99 -12.39 -12.26 16.90
CA PHE A 99 -11.12 -11.56 17.11
C PHE A 99 -10.00 -12.52 17.56
N GLY A 100 -10.27 -13.43 18.49
CA GLY A 100 -9.28 -14.39 18.98
C GLY A 100 -8.77 -15.31 17.87
N THR A 101 -9.69 -15.92 17.10
CA THR A 101 -9.34 -16.77 15.95
C THR A 101 -8.59 -15.98 14.88
N PHE A 102 -9.05 -14.76 14.56
CA PHE A 102 -8.38 -13.89 13.60
C PHE A 102 -6.93 -13.59 13.99
N VAL A 103 -6.69 -13.16 15.24
CA VAL A 103 -5.34 -12.83 15.73
C VAL A 103 -4.42 -14.05 15.69
N ALA A 104 -4.89 -15.21 16.16
CA ALA A 104 -4.11 -16.44 16.15
C ALA A 104 -3.69 -16.84 14.73
N LEU A 105 -4.64 -16.83 13.79
CA LEU A 105 -4.38 -17.15 12.39
C LEU A 105 -3.48 -16.11 11.70
N GLN A 106 -3.65 -14.82 12.00
CA GLN A 106 -2.80 -13.75 11.45
C GLN A 106 -1.36 -13.89 11.92
N LEU A 107 -1.13 -14.22 13.19
CA LEU A 107 0.21 -14.45 13.75
C LEU A 107 0.88 -15.66 13.09
N LEU A 108 0.17 -16.79 13.01
CA LEU A 108 0.67 -17.99 12.36
C LEU A 108 1.02 -17.73 10.89
N TYR A 109 0.11 -17.11 10.15
CA TYR A 109 0.32 -16.76 8.75
C TYR A 109 1.49 -15.81 8.56
N THR A 110 1.61 -14.80 9.42
CA THR A 110 2.71 -13.83 9.39
C THR A 110 4.04 -14.53 9.63
N LEU A 111 4.13 -15.43 10.62
CA LEU A 111 5.34 -16.21 10.89
C LEU A 111 5.74 -17.08 9.69
N MET A 112 4.78 -17.82 9.11
CA MET A 112 5.02 -18.65 7.93
C MET A 112 5.49 -17.84 6.73
N THR A 113 4.84 -16.70 6.48
CA THR A 113 5.18 -15.83 5.35
C THR A 113 6.57 -15.23 5.54
N SER A 114 6.91 -14.76 6.75
CA SER A 114 8.25 -14.26 7.07
C SER A 114 9.32 -15.33 6.81
N ALA A 115 9.14 -16.54 7.33
CA ALA A 115 10.06 -17.66 7.10
C ALA A 115 10.20 -18.01 5.61
N ALA A 116 9.08 -18.11 4.89
CA ALA A 116 9.07 -18.39 3.45
C ALA A 116 9.78 -17.28 2.64
N THR A 117 9.56 -16.01 2.98
CA THR A 117 10.24 -14.89 2.31
C THR A 117 11.73 -14.86 2.59
N ALA A 118 12.16 -15.17 3.82
CA ALA A 118 13.59 -15.25 4.15
C ALA A 118 14.27 -16.38 3.37
N TYR A 119 13.63 -17.56 3.31
CA TYR A 119 14.11 -18.69 2.52
C TYR A 119 14.18 -18.34 1.03
N LEU A 120 13.09 -17.80 0.47
CA LEU A 120 13.04 -17.39 -0.95
C LEU A 120 14.11 -16.35 -1.28
N HIS A 121 14.38 -15.41 -0.36
CA HIS A 121 15.42 -14.42 -0.56
C HIS A 121 16.83 -15.05 -0.57
N SER A 122 17.10 -15.96 0.36
CA SER A 122 18.38 -16.69 0.44
C SER A 122 18.62 -17.51 -0.83
N GLU A 123 17.68 -18.37 -1.21
CA GLU A 123 17.77 -19.22 -2.39
C GLU A 123 17.81 -18.39 -3.68
N GLY A 124 17.02 -17.32 -3.75
CA GLY A 124 17.01 -16.41 -4.89
C GLY A 124 18.34 -15.72 -5.13
N MET A 125 18.93 -15.21 -4.05
CA MET A 125 20.27 -14.59 -4.09
C MET A 125 21.32 -15.59 -4.55
N GLN A 126 21.29 -16.82 -4.02
CA GLN A 126 22.20 -17.88 -4.43
C GLN A 126 22.02 -18.25 -5.90
N TYR A 127 20.77 -18.46 -6.35
CA TYR A 127 20.45 -18.76 -7.73
C TYR A 127 20.96 -17.69 -8.70
N LEU A 128 20.73 -16.42 -8.37
CA LEU A 128 21.17 -15.27 -9.18
C LEU A 128 22.70 -15.20 -9.28
N MET A 129 23.40 -15.46 -8.18
CA MET A 129 24.86 -15.48 -8.18
C MET A 129 25.42 -16.64 -9.00
N THR A 130 24.83 -17.83 -8.91
CA THR A 130 25.27 -19.02 -9.65
C THR A 130 25.01 -18.89 -11.15
N HIS A 131 23.86 -18.35 -11.57
CA HIS A 131 23.44 -18.31 -12.99
C HIS A 131 23.60 -16.92 -13.62
N ARG A 132 24.40 -16.04 -13.01
CA ARG A 132 24.60 -14.65 -13.48
C ARG A 132 24.93 -14.57 -14.97
N GLY A 133 25.87 -15.38 -15.44
CA GLY A 133 26.34 -15.37 -16.82
C GLY A 133 25.24 -15.73 -17.82
N GLU A 134 24.53 -16.83 -17.55
CA GLU A 134 23.40 -17.30 -18.37
C GLU A 134 22.26 -16.27 -18.42
N LEU A 135 21.97 -15.64 -17.27
CA LEU A 135 20.94 -14.59 -17.19
C LEU A 135 21.32 -13.35 -17.99
N THR A 136 22.60 -12.96 -18.00
CA THR A 136 23.08 -11.84 -18.83
C THR A 136 22.99 -12.18 -20.31
N GLU A 137 23.40 -13.38 -20.71
CA GLU A 137 23.35 -13.83 -22.10
C GLU A 137 21.90 -13.90 -22.63
N ARG A 138 20.99 -14.44 -21.82
CA ARG A 138 19.59 -14.70 -22.25
C ARG A 138 18.71 -13.45 -22.26
N PHE A 139 18.90 -12.55 -21.30
CA PHE A 139 18.01 -11.39 -21.11
C PHE A 139 18.69 -10.05 -21.39
N GLY A 140 20.01 -10.03 -21.65
CA GLY A 140 20.77 -8.79 -21.79
C GLY A 140 20.82 -7.96 -20.50
N LEU A 141 20.45 -8.55 -19.36
CA LEU A 141 20.41 -7.87 -18.07
C LEU A 141 21.78 -7.96 -17.41
N GLU A 142 22.39 -6.80 -17.16
CA GLU A 142 23.53 -6.69 -16.27
C GLU A 142 23.15 -7.09 -14.84
N LEU A 143 24.15 -7.36 -13.99
CA LEU A 143 23.95 -7.81 -12.60
C LEU A 143 22.92 -6.97 -11.85
N THR A 144 22.97 -5.65 -12.06
CA THR A 144 22.04 -4.71 -11.43
C THR A 144 20.60 -4.88 -11.92
N GLY A 145 20.41 -5.11 -13.22
CA GLY A 145 19.10 -5.40 -13.80
C GLY A 145 18.53 -6.74 -13.29
N GLN A 146 19.40 -7.73 -13.08
CA GLN A 146 19.02 -9.02 -12.52
C GLN A 146 18.50 -8.88 -11.07
N PHE A 147 19.21 -8.11 -10.23
CA PHE A 147 18.76 -7.83 -8.86
C PHE A 147 17.43 -7.09 -8.82
N LEU A 148 17.27 -6.07 -9.67
CA LEU A 148 16.02 -5.32 -9.76
C LEU A 148 14.86 -6.23 -10.18
N ALA A 149 15.06 -7.08 -11.18
CA ALA A 149 14.05 -8.03 -11.64
C ALA A 149 13.64 -9.01 -10.53
N MET A 150 14.62 -9.56 -9.80
CA MET A 150 14.36 -10.46 -8.67
C MET A 150 13.61 -9.75 -7.54
N ALA A 151 14.03 -8.53 -7.17
CA ALA A 151 13.36 -7.73 -6.15
C ALA A 151 11.90 -7.42 -6.51
N ILE A 152 11.64 -7.06 -7.77
CA ILE A 152 10.28 -6.84 -8.29
C ILE A 152 9.46 -8.13 -8.20
N LEU A 153 10.01 -9.26 -8.66
CA LEU A 153 9.33 -10.56 -8.63
C LEU A 153 8.94 -10.95 -7.20
N PHE A 154 9.89 -10.91 -6.26
CA PHE A 154 9.63 -11.23 -4.86
C PHE A 154 8.62 -10.28 -4.24
N ARG A 155 8.65 -9.01 -4.62
CA ARG A 155 7.68 -8.04 -4.15
C ARG A 155 6.26 -8.34 -4.64
N ILE A 156 6.09 -8.73 -5.91
CA ILE A 156 4.80 -9.13 -6.46
C ILE A 156 4.26 -10.37 -5.74
N VAL A 157 5.10 -11.40 -5.57
CA VAL A 157 4.73 -12.63 -4.86
C VAL A 157 4.32 -12.32 -3.43
N TYR A 158 5.10 -11.50 -2.71
CA TYR A 158 4.81 -11.10 -1.34
C TYR A 158 3.48 -10.34 -1.22
N ILE A 159 3.19 -9.38 -2.12
CA ILE A 159 1.90 -8.67 -2.12
C ILE A 159 0.74 -9.64 -2.35
N ALA A 160 0.87 -10.55 -3.30
CA ALA A 160 -0.16 -11.54 -3.60
C ALA A 160 -0.42 -12.45 -2.40
N LEU A 161 0.64 -12.94 -1.77
CA LEU A 161 0.55 -13.74 -0.55
C LEU A 161 -0.16 -12.95 0.56
N GLU A 162 0.31 -11.75 0.93
CA GLU A 162 -0.31 -10.92 1.96
C GLU A 162 -1.82 -10.70 1.74
N ILE A 163 -2.24 -10.41 0.51
CA ILE A 163 -3.66 -10.21 0.19
C ILE A 163 -4.43 -11.53 0.32
N ILE A 164 -3.98 -12.61 -0.33
CA ILE A 164 -4.68 -13.89 -0.32
C ILE A 164 -4.75 -14.46 1.10
N GLY A 165 -3.64 -14.43 1.83
CA GLY A 165 -3.53 -14.89 3.20
C GLY A 165 -4.50 -14.15 4.11
N MET A 166 -4.53 -12.81 4.08
CA MET A 166 -5.46 -12.05 4.91
C MET A 166 -6.93 -12.28 4.52
N VAL A 167 -7.23 -12.48 3.23
CA VAL A 167 -8.58 -12.89 2.81
C VAL A 167 -8.95 -14.23 3.46
N VAL A 168 -8.08 -15.24 3.37
CA VAL A 168 -8.31 -16.57 3.94
C VAL A 168 -8.48 -16.51 5.46
N VAL A 169 -7.59 -15.80 6.16
CA VAL A 169 -7.64 -15.62 7.62
C VAL A 169 -8.99 -15.02 8.06
N VAL A 170 -9.44 -13.94 7.42
CA VAL A 170 -10.74 -13.32 7.74
C VAL A 170 -11.89 -14.27 7.44
N ARG A 171 -11.82 -15.03 6.34
CA ARG A 171 -12.89 -15.98 5.97
C ARG A 171 -13.02 -17.12 6.96
N ILE A 172 -11.91 -17.73 7.38
CA ILE A 172 -11.92 -18.78 8.40
C ILE A 172 -12.47 -18.22 9.71
N ALA A 173 -11.99 -17.05 10.15
CA ALA A 173 -12.48 -16.43 11.37
C ALA A 173 -13.99 -16.12 11.30
N ALA A 174 -14.47 -15.63 10.16
CA ALA A 174 -15.89 -15.33 9.94
C ALA A 174 -16.78 -16.58 9.81
N TRP A 175 -16.23 -17.74 9.46
CA TRP A 175 -16.96 -19.03 9.47
C TRP A 175 -17.23 -19.54 10.89
N MET A 176 -16.47 -19.08 11.88
CA MET A 176 -16.59 -19.54 13.27
C MET A 176 -17.68 -18.82 14.07
N VAL A 177 -18.37 -17.85 13.46
CA VAL A 177 -19.39 -17.00 14.10
C VAL A 177 -20.67 -16.96 13.28
N GLN A 178 -21.80 -16.70 13.95
CA GLN A 178 -23.10 -16.54 13.31
C GLN A 178 -23.44 -15.06 13.15
N ARG A 179 -24.42 -14.80 12.29
CA ARG A 179 -24.95 -13.46 12.02
C ARG A 179 -25.76 -13.01 13.23
N GLN A 180 -25.53 -11.79 13.70
CA GLN A 180 -26.37 -11.18 14.76
C GLN A 180 -26.57 -9.69 14.50
N GLY A 181 -27.70 -9.16 14.96
CA GLY A 181 -28.04 -7.74 14.86
C GLY A 181 -29.20 -7.48 13.91
N PRO A 182 -29.70 -6.23 13.88
CA PRO A 182 -30.76 -5.85 12.95
C PRO A 182 -30.29 -6.01 11.51
N TYR A 183 -31.23 -6.40 10.63
CA TYR A 183 -31.01 -6.40 9.19
C TYR A 183 -30.52 -5.03 8.72
N GLY A 184 -29.46 -5.04 7.93
CA GLY A 184 -28.86 -3.82 7.43
C GLY A 184 -27.40 -4.01 7.07
N ALA A 185 -27.10 -3.99 5.78
CA ALA A 185 -25.75 -3.96 5.28
C ALA A 185 -25.02 -2.65 5.66
N PRO A 186 -23.76 -2.69 6.14
CA PRO A 186 -23.00 -1.49 6.44
C PRO A 186 -22.82 -0.63 5.18
N ALA A 187 -23.07 0.68 5.32
CA ALA A 187 -23.02 1.63 4.23
C ALA A 187 -21.60 1.75 3.65
N TYR A 188 -21.52 1.81 2.31
CA TYR A 188 -20.28 2.09 1.60
C TYR A 188 -20.42 3.40 0.86
N ASP A 189 -19.87 4.45 1.46
CA ASP A 189 -20.01 5.83 0.97
C ASP A 189 -18.83 6.32 0.12
N ARG A 190 -19.05 7.45 -0.56
CA ARG A 190 -18.03 8.16 -1.34
C ARG A 190 -16.73 8.40 -0.56
N ARG A 191 -16.83 8.71 0.73
CA ARG A 191 -15.65 8.96 1.59
C ARG A 191 -14.79 7.70 1.70
N HIS A 192 -15.39 6.53 1.88
CA HIS A 192 -14.67 5.26 1.91
C HIS A 192 -13.98 4.99 0.57
N ALA A 193 -14.70 5.18 -0.54
CA ALA A 193 -14.12 5.00 -1.87
C ALA A 193 -12.91 5.92 -2.14
N ALA A 194 -13.02 7.19 -1.77
CA ALA A 194 -11.93 8.16 -1.92
C ALA A 194 -10.70 7.81 -1.08
N TRP A 195 -10.90 7.45 0.20
CA TRP A 195 -9.80 7.04 1.07
C TRP A 195 -9.16 5.73 0.63
N ILE A 196 -9.95 4.73 0.23
CA ILE A 196 -9.39 3.47 -0.29
C ILE A 196 -8.58 3.71 -1.56
N ALA A 197 -9.04 4.59 -2.47
CA ALA A 197 -8.24 4.96 -3.65
C ALA A 197 -6.92 5.62 -3.24
N GLY A 198 -6.94 6.58 -2.32
CA GLY A 198 -5.72 7.23 -1.79
C GLY A 198 -4.77 6.25 -1.08
N LEU A 199 -5.28 5.38 -0.22
CA LEU A 199 -4.48 4.35 0.47
C LEU A 199 -3.92 3.31 -0.52
N THR A 200 -4.64 3.02 -1.60
CA THR A 200 -4.14 2.16 -2.68
C THR A 200 -2.97 2.85 -3.41
N VAL A 201 -3.08 4.14 -3.71
CA VAL A 201 -1.96 4.93 -4.26
C VAL A 201 -0.78 4.91 -3.29
N LEU A 202 -1.00 5.11 -1.99
CA LEU A 202 0.06 5.04 -0.98
C LEU A 202 0.75 3.67 -0.96
N ALA A 203 -0.02 2.58 -0.99
CA ALA A 203 0.53 1.22 -1.01
C ALA A 203 1.39 0.96 -2.26
N TRP A 204 0.97 1.47 -3.42
CA TRP A 204 1.75 1.41 -4.65
C TRP A 204 3.02 2.28 -4.59
N GLN A 205 2.91 3.53 -4.14
CA GLN A 205 4.05 4.43 -3.97
C GLN A 205 5.11 3.81 -3.07
N LEU A 206 4.74 3.37 -1.88
CA LEU A 206 5.70 2.75 -0.95
C LEU A 206 6.35 1.51 -1.56
N THR A 207 5.56 0.67 -2.24
CA THR A 207 6.08 -0.56 -2.88
C THR A 207 7.06 -0.26 -4.00
N VAL A 208 6.71 0.67 -4.89
CA VAL A 208 7.57 1.06 -6.02
C VAL A 208 8.81 1.79 -5.51
N SER A 209 8.68 2.65 -4.50
CA SER A 209 9.81 3.31 -3.84
C SER A 209 10.75 2.32 -3.17
N ILE A 210 10.26 1.22 -2.57
CA ILE A 210 11.14 0.18 -2.02
C ILE A 210 11.87 -0.56 -3.15
N ALA A 211 11.16 -0.97 -4.21
CA ALA A 211 11.75 -1.74 -5.30
C ALA A 211 12.79 -0.93 -6.11
N LEU A 212 12.48 0.33 -6.43
CA LEU A 212 13.39 1.22 -7.18
C LEU A 212 14.38 1.94 -6.27
N GLY A 213 13.99 2.26 -5.04
CA GLY A 213 14.82 3.03 -4.12
C GLY A 213 16.05 2.25 -3.64
N GLY A 214 15.96 0.92 -3.51
CA GLY A 214 17.15 0.09 -3.27
C GLY A 214 18.20 0.20 -4.40
N TYR A 215 17.76 0.39 -5.64
CA TYR A 215 18.63 0.63 -6.78
C TYR A 215 19.19 2.07 -6.79
N LEU A 216 18.32 3.07 -6.62
CA LEU A 216 18.72 4.48 -6.63
C LEU A 216 19.63 4.85 -5.45
N GLN A 217 19.50 4.16 -4.31
CA GLN A 217 20.37 4.33 -3.14
C GLN A 217 21.83 4.00 -3.43
N LEU A 218 22.10 3.02 -4.30
CA LEU A 218 23.45 2.70 -4.74
C LEU A 218 24.09 3.84 -5.57
N GLN A 219 23.27 4.76 -6.10
CA GLN A 219 23.71 5.88 -6.93
C GLN A 219 23.77 7.22 -6.15
N TYR A 220 23.07 7.34 -5.03
CA TYR A 220 22.97 8.57 -4.23
C TYR A 220 23.42 8.36 -2.78
N LEU A 221 24.67 7.93 -2.60
CA LEU A 221 25.28 7.67 -1.28
C LEU A 221 25.36 8.92 -0.38
N ASN A 222 25.30 10.13 -0.95
CA ASN A 222 25.43 11.40 -0.23
C ASN A 222 24.09 11.99 0.26
N ALA A 223 22.96 11.31 0.05
CA ALA A 223 21.66 11.81 0.47
C ALA A 223 21.52 11.78 2.00
N GLY A 224 21.22 12.94 2.61
CA GLY A 224 20.98 13.02 4.05
C GLY A 224 19.58 12.54 4.47
N TRP A 225 19.34 12.51 5.79
CA TRP A 225 18.05 12.20 6.40
C TRP A 225 16.83 12.87 5.74
N PRO A 226 16.85 14.20 5.43
CA PRO A 226 15.68 14.86 4.86
C PRO A 226 15.26 14.26 3.52
N SER A 227 16.21 13.96 2.63
CA SER A 227 15.93 13.38 1.32
C SER A 227 15.29 12.00 1.43
N PHE A 228 15.79 11.17 2.36
CA PHE A 228 15.23 9.84 2.59
C PHE A 228 13.83 9.88 3.20
N VAL A 229 13.62 10.72 4.22
CA VAL A 229 12.29 10.90 4.85
C VAL A 229 11.28 11.46 3.84
N LEU A 230 11.70 12.45 3.04
CA LEU A 230 10.87 13.03 1.99
C LEU A 230 10.50 11.99 0.93
N GLY A 231 11.47 11.26 0.40
CA GLY A 231 11.27 10.31 -0.70
C GLY A 231 10.47 9.07 -0.32
N TYR A 232 10.73 8.48 0.85
CA TYR A 232 10.10 7.22 1.26
C TYR A 232 8.79 7.39 2.01
N LEU A 233 8.56 8.51 2.72
CA LEU A 233 7.42 8.66 3.62
C LEU A 233 6.59 9.90 3.31
N ALA A 234 7.19 11.10 3.34
CA ALA A 234 6.41 12.33 3.27
C ALA A 234 5.76 12.55 1.90
N LEU A 235 6.52 12.43 0.80
CA LEU A 235 5.99 12.59 -0.56
C LEU A 235 4.91 11.55 -0.88
N PRO A 236 5.12 10.23 -0.65
CA PRO A 236 4.06 9.24 -0.80
C PRO A 236 2.78 9.59 -0.04
N LEU A 237 2.91 10.04 1.22
CA LEU A 237 1.77 10.43 2.04
C LEU A 237 1.04 11.65 1.48
N LEU A 238 1.76 12.72 1.13
CA LEU A 238 1.18 13.94 0.57
C LEU A 238 0.46 13.67 -0.76
N LEU A 239 1.07 12.87 -1.65
CA LEU A 239 0.47 12.49 -2.92
C LEU A 239 -0.77 11.61 -2.72
N SER A 240 -0.75 10.72 -1.73
CA SER A 240 -1.93 9.90 -1.37
C SER A 240 -3.08 10.75 -0.82
N LEU A 241 -2.77 11.78 -0.02
CA LEU A 241 -3.76 12.72 0.50
C LEU A 241 -4.34 13.56 -0.64
N LEU A 242 -3.50 14.06 -1.55
CA LEU A 242 -3.95 14.74 -2.76
C LEU A 242 -4.89 13.84 -3.57
N CYS A 243 -4.52 12.57 -3.79
CA CYS A 243 -5.38 11.60 -4.48
C CYS A 243 -6.71 11.42 -3.76
N ALA A 244 -6.71 11.23 -2.44
CA ALA A 244 -7.93 11.05 -1.66
C ALA A 244 -8.84 12.28 -1.75
N LEU A 245 -8.29 13.49 -1.65
CA LEU A 245 -9.02 14.75 -1.78
C LEU A 245 -9.56 14.96 -3.19
N ALA A 246 -8.77 14.68 -4.22
CA ALA A 246 -9.18 14.76 -5.62
C ALA A 246 -10.32 13.77 -5.90
N CYS A 247 -10.15 12.50 -5.52
CA CYS A 247 -11.20 11.48 -5.62
C CYS A 247 -12.46 11.89 -4.83
N LEU A 248 -12.32 12.43 -3.62
CA LEU A 248 -13.45 12.89 -2.83
C LEU A 248 -14.20 13.99 -3.56
N LYS A 249 -13.54 15.00 -4.12
CA LYS A 249 -14.21 16.08 -4.87
C LYS A 249 -14.84 15.58 -6.17
N MET A 250 -14.22 14.61 -6.85
CA MET A 250 -14.63 14.16 -8.17
C MET A 250 -15.68 13.05 -8.16
N LEU A 251 -15.69 12.15 -7.17
CA LEU A 251 -16.62 11.02 -7.16
C LEU A 251 -18.08 11.49 -7.02
N PRO A 252 -19.04 10.78 -7.64
CA PRO A 252 -20.46 11.09 -7.50
C PRO A 252 -20.91 10.96 -6.04
N ARG A 253 -21.92 11.75 -5.63
CA ARG A 253 -22.46 11.71 -4.25
C ARG A 253 -23.01 10.33 -3.91
N HIS A 254 -23.74 9.72 -4.84
CA HIS A 254 -24.19 8.34 -4.75
C HIS A 254 -23.28 7.45 -5.60
N ILE A 255 -22.52 6.59 -4.93
CA ILE A 255 -21.66 5.59 -5.59
C ILE A 255 -22.39 4.27 -5.89
N GLY A 256 -23.67 4.18 -5.51
CA GLY A 256 -24.56 3.04 -5.80
C GLY A 256 -24.02 1.72 -5.26
N GLY A 257 -24.20 0.64 -6.04
CA GLY A 257 -23.67 -0.70 -5.72
C GLY A 257 -22.15 -0.85 -5.81
N ALA A 258 -21.39 0.25 -5.97
CA ALA A 258 -19.93 0.20 -6.00
C ALA A 258 -19.38 -0.48 -4.73
N ARG A 259 -18.38 -1.34 -4.95
CA ARG A 259 -17.70 -2.11 -3.90
C ARG A 259 -16.27 -1.62 -3.77
N MET A 260 -15.62 -1.98 -2.66
CA MET A 260 -14.21 -1.67 -2.41
C MET A 260 -13.28 -2.00 -3.59
N GLY A 261 -13.48 -3.12 -4.29
CA GLY A 261 -12.65 -3.49 -5.45
C GLY A 261 -12.62 -2.41 -6.54
N ARG A 262 -13.71 -1.63 -6.70
CA ARG A 262 -13.76 -0.51 -7.64
C ARG A 262 -12.93 0.69 -7.17
N ALA A 263 -12.89 0.95 -5.87
CA ALA A 263 -12.03 2.00 -5.30
C ALA A 263 -10.55 1.63 -5.37
N VAL A 264 -10.22 0.35 -5.13
CA VAL A 264 -8.85 -0.18 -5.31
C VAL A 264 -8.43 -0.08 -6.79
N ALA A 265 -9.31 -0.46 -7.72
CA ALA A 265 -9.07 -0.30 -9.15
C ALA A 265 -8.89 1.18 -9.53
N HIS A 266 -9.69 2.08 -8.95
CA HIS A 266 -9.55 3.53 -9.19
C HIS A 266 -8.18 4.04 -8.73
N GLY A 267 -7.78 3.76 -7.49
CA GLY A 267 -6.46 4.15 -6.98
C GLY A 267 -5.31 3.56 -7.81
N SER A 268 -5.44 2.28 -8.20
CA SER A 268 -4.43 1.60 -9.04
C SER A 268 -4.33 2.23 -10.43
N LEU A 269 -5.47 2.50 -11.09
CA LEU A 269 -5.49 3.17 -12.39
C LEU A 269 -4.89 4.57 -12.29
N ALA A 270 -5.27 5.35 -11.27
CA ALA A 270 -4.71 6.68 -11.06
C ALA A 270 -3.19 6.61 -10.92
N PHE A 271 -2.68 5.74 -10.05
CA PHE A 271 -1.24 5.55 -9.88
C PHE A 271 -0.53 5.15 -11.18
N TRP A 272 -0.96 4.05 -11.83
CA TRP A 272 -0.23 3.51 -12.98
C TRP A 272 -0.30 4.41 -14.22
N LEU A 273 -1.42 5.12 -14.45
CA LEU A 273 -1.50 6.12 -15.51
C LEU A 273 -0.55 7.29 -15.25
N THR A 274 -0.47 7.75 -14.00
CA THR A 274 0.49 8.79 -13.61
C THR A 274 1.92 8.33 -13.78
N GLN A 275 2.26 7.09 -13.39
CA GLN A 275 3.60 6.53 -13.61
C GLN A 275 3.94 6.44 -15.10
N ALA A 276 3.04 5.88 -15.92
CA ALA A 276 3.27 5.74 -17.36
C ALA A 276 3.47 7.11 -18.04
N ALA A 277 2.61 8.09 -17.73
CA ALA A 277 2.75 9.44 -18.27
C ALA A 277 4.02 10.14 -17.76
N GLY A 278 4.35 10.01 -16.48
CA GLY A 278 5.55 10.59 -15.88
C GLY A 278 6.84 10.03 -16.49
N ILE A 279 6.91 8.71 -16.67
CA ILE A 279 8.05 8.04 -17.34
C ILE A 279 8.14 8.52 -18.79
N GLY A 280 7.01 8.61 -19.51
CA GLY A 280 6.98 9.13 -20.88
C GLY A 280 7.51 10.56 -20.99
N LEU A 281 7.08 11.46 -20.10
CA LEU A 281 7.59 12.84 -20.03
C LEU A 281 9.08 12.88 -19.69
N GLY A 282 9.54 12.05 -18.75
CA GLY A 282 10.96 11.94 -18.40
C GLY A 282 11.81 11.47 -19.59
N TYR A 283 11.36 10.46 -20.33
CA TYR A 283 12.02 9.99 -21.54
C TYR A 283 12.11 11.09 -22.62
N LEU A 284 11.02 11.83 -22.84
CA LEU A 284 11.01 12.94 -23.77
C LEU A 284 11.98 14.05 -23.35
N ALA A 285 12.04 14.38 -22.05
CA ALA A 285 12.97 15.38 -21.52
C ALA A 285 14.44 14.96 -21.70
N ILE A 286 14.77 13.69 -21.41
CA ILE A 286 16.11 13.15 -21.62
C ILE A 286 16.50 13.21 -23.10
N ARG A 287 15.55 12.95 -24.01
CA ARG A 287 15.80 13.01 -25.45
C ARG A 287 15.93 14.44 -25.98
N SER A 288 15.25 15.41 -25.35
CA SER A 288 15.19 16.79 -25.84
C SER A 288 16.26 17.72 -25.25
N MET A 289 16.87 17.36 -24.12
CA MET A 289 17.83 18.19 -23.38
C MET A 289 19.25 17.68 -23.54
N SER A 290 20.23 18.60 -23.53
CA SER A 290 21.64 18.20 -23.46
C SER A 290 21.97 17.63 -22.06
N TRP A 291 23.03 16.83 -21.95
CA TRP A 291 23.50 16.33 -20.65
C TRP A 291 23.77 17.46 -19.64
N ARG A 292 24.28 18.60 -20.11
CA ARG A 292 24.55 19.77 -19.28
C ARG A 292 23.27 20.39 -18.72
N ASP A 293 22.20 20.45 -19.52
CA ASP A 293 20.90 20.96 -19.09
C ASP A 293 20.23 20.01 -18.11
N LEU A 294 20.33 18.69 -18.35
CA LEU A 294 19.85 17.66 -17.43
C LEU A 294 20.57 17.74 -16.08
N ALA A 295 21.90 17.85 -16.07
CA ALA A 295 22.68 17.99 -14.84
C ALA A 295 22.27 19.24 -14.05
N ARG A 296 22.16 20.39 -14.74
CA ARG A 296 21.71 21.65 -14.11
C ARG A 296 20.28 21.57 -13.60
N ALA A 297 19.39 20.89 -14.32
CA ALA A 297 18.02 20.66 -13.86
C ALA A 297 18.00 19.74 -12.63
N GLY A 298 18.84 18.69 -12.59
CA GLY A 298 18.94 17.77 -11.46
C GLY A 298 19.40 18.44 -10.15
N GLU A 299 20.19 19.51 -10.24
CA GLU A 299 20.64 20.30 -9.09
C GLU A 299 19.66 21.42 -8.69
N SER A 300 18.63 21.67 -9.50
CA SER A 300 17.70 22.79 -9.31
C SER A 300 16.50 22.42 -8.45
N TYR A 301 16.33 23.13 -7.33
CA TYR A 301 15.11 23.05 -6.52
C TYR A 301 13.85 23.37 -7.33
N VAL A 302 13.93 24.31 -8.28
CA VAL A 302 12.80 24.69 -9.15
C VAL A 302 12.38 23.53 -10.03
N ALA A 303 13.32 22.76 -10.58
CA ALA A 303 13.01 21.59 -11.39
C ALA A 303 12.35 20.49 -10.54
N GLY A 304 12.80 20.29 -9.30
CA GLY A 304 12.18 19.37 -8.35
C GLY A 304 10.73 19.74 -8.03
N VAL A 305 10.47 21.01 -7.68
CA VAL A 305 9.12 21.54 -7.42
C VAL A 305 8.24 21.42 -8.67
N THR A 306 8.78 21.75 -9.84
CA THR A 306 8.05 21.64 -11.12
C THR A 306 7.69 20.19 -11.43
N THR A 307 8.60 19.25 -11.22
CA THR A 307 8.37 17.81 -11.41
C THR A 307 7.28 17.31 -10.47
N LEU A 308 7.30 17.74 -9.21
CA LEU A 308 6.26 17.41 -8.24
C LEU A 308 4.88 17.98 -8.63
N ALA A 309 4.84 19.22 -9.13
CA ALA A 309 3.61 19.84 -9.63
C ALA A 309 3.05 19.12 -10.86
N ILE A 310 3.91 18.73 -11.81
CA ILE A 310 3.53 17.92 -12.97
C ILE A 310 2.98 16.57 -12.49
N TYR A 311 3.67 15.90 -11.56
CA TYR A 311 3.21 14.63 -11.00
C TYR A 311 1.83 14.77 -10.33
N ALA A 312 1.63 15.81 -9.53
CA ALA A 312 0.35 16.11 -8.89
C ALA A 312 -0.76 16.33 -9.92
N ALA A 313 -0.50 17.07 -11.00
CA ALA A 313 -1.46 17.28 -12.08
C ALA A 313 -1.81 15.96 -12.80
N LEU A 314 -0.81 15.14 -13.11
CA LEU A 314 -1.01 13.81 -13.70
C LEU A 314 -1.80 12.88 -12.78
N LEU A 315 -1.60 12.96 -11.47
CA LEU A 315 -2.36 12.17 -10.48
C LEU A 315 -3.83 12.59 -10.43
N VAL A 316 -4.09 13.90 -10.44
CA VAL A 316 -5.45 14.45 -10.52
C VAL A 316 -6.13 14.04 -11.84
N LEU A 317 -5.40 14.07 -12.95
CA LEU A 317 -5.89 13.58 -14.24
C LEU A 317 -6.19 12.08 -14.21
N GLY A 318 -5.30 11.26 -13.63
CA GLY A 318 -5.53 9.84 -13.40
C GLY A 318 -6.78 9.58 -12.56
N CYS A 319 -7.04 10.41 -11.53
CA CYS A 319 -8.26 10.34 -10.74
C CYS A 319 -9.53 10.65 -11.58
N LEU A 320 -9.46 11.64 -12.49
CA LEU A 320 -10.56 11.96 -13.41
C LEU A 320 -10.85 10.82 -14.38
N LEU A 321 -9.81 10.25 -14.99
CA LEU A 321 -9.93 9.12 -15.91
C LEU A 321 -10.48 7.89 -15.20
N GLY A 322 -10.01 7.60 -13.98
CA GLY A 322 -10.53 6.52 -13.15
C GLY A 322 -12.01 6.71 -12.79
N ARG A 323 -12.43 7.94 -12.49
CA ARG A 323 -13.86 8.27 -12.30
C ARG A 323 -14.66 7.92 -13.55
N TRP A 324 -14.19 8.36 -14.72
CA TRP A 324 -14.89 8.12 -15.98
C TRP A 324 -14.95 6.63 -16.32
N ALA A 325 -13.85 5.90 -16.15
CA ALA A 325 -13.80 4.47 -16.43
C ALA A 325 -14.73 3.66 -15.50
N LEU A 326 -14.78 3.99 -14.21
CA LEU A 326 -15.36 3.11 -13.19
C LEU A 326 -16.73 3.55 -12.64
N TYR A 327 -17.09 4.84 -12.76
CA TYR A 327 -18.28 5.41 -12.12
C TYR A 327 -19.26 6.08 -13.11
N ARG A 328 -19.15 5.80 -14.42
CA ARG A 328 -20.00 6.33 -15.50
C ARG A 328 -21.51 6.09 -15.29
N ALA A 329 -21.89 4.98 -14.68
CA ALA A 329 -23.29 4.56 -14.52
C ALA A 329 -24.15 5.46 -13.60
N GLY A 330 -23.55 6.37 -12.83
CA GLY A 330 -24.31 7.30 -11.99
C GLY A 330 -25.12 8.36 -12.77
N LYS A 331 -24.90 8.49 -14.09
CA LYS A 331 -25.71 9.37 -14.95
C LYS A 331 -27.02 8.75 -15.45
N HIS A 332 -27.13 7.42 -15.52
CA HIS A 332 -28.33 6.76 -16.06
C HIS A 332 -29.39 6.43 -15.00
N ALA A 333 -29.08 6.56 -13.71
CA ALA A 333 -30.02 6.31 -12.62
C ALA A 333 -30.82 7.56 -12.17
N MET A 334 -30.74 8.67 -12.90
CA MET A 334 -31.52 9.89 -12.63
C MET A 334 -32.55 10.20 -13.74
N VAL A 335 -32.83 9.23 -14.62
CA VAL A 335 -33.84 9.33 -15.70
C VAL A 335 -34.83 8.14 -15.63
N GLY A 336 -34.90 7.44 -14.50
CA GLY A 336 -35.87 6.38 -14.22
C GLY A 336 -36.68 6.73 -12.99
#